data_AF-A0A661MQ05-F1
#
_entry.id   AF-A0A661MQ05-F1
#
_cell.length_a   1.000
_cell.length_b   1.000
_cell.length_c   1.000
_cell.angle_alpha   90.00
_cell.angle_beta   90.00
_cell.angle_gamma   90.00
#
_symmetry.space_group_name_H-M   'P 1'
#
loop_
_entity.id
_entity.type
_entity.pdbx_description
1 polymer ?
#
loop_
_entity_poly.entity_id
_entity_poly.type
_entity_poly.pdbx_seq_one_letter_code
_entity_poly.pdbx_strand_id
1 'polypeptide(L)'
;MIYEKHGRYIIPFDDVPSERAVMPEISVEERKGNFVEVETGFPEEVAVREAKRCLGCRRCLGCALCWAECKPEAINFSLPDETLELDFDEAIVTAGQDNNFEKISPSLGYGTYPHVITDLQFERMLSPTGPTDGLVMSPLNGKIPERLGIIQGHPEGDEAHLLQSLILGVNEAILALHKTEQLEVSLVSPLSEAFEKDYLSEVQRIQGLKLIKAKPQAVKQKEGSEELILSYVTNSEEAEQEFDMIVVLTKPKLSPDISSLSKKLDQEVVTA
;
A
#
# COMPACT_ATOMS: atom_id res chain seq x y z
N MET A 1 6.68 -38.69 15.24
CA MET A 1 5.48 -37.90 15.58
C MET A 1 5.89 -36.99 16.73
N ILE A 2 6.04 -35.69 16.48
CA ILE A 2 6.69 -34.75 17.43
C ILE A 2 5.66 -33.91 18.22
N TYR A 3 4.36 -34.13 18.01
CA TYR A 3 3.34 -33.22 18.53
C TYR A 3 2.24 -33.96 19.32
N GLU A 4 2.03 -33.57 20.58
CA GLU A 4 0.96 -34.04 21.47
C GLU A 4 0.09 -32.85 21.94
N LYS A 5 -1.23 -33.05 22.05
CA LYS A 5 -2.26 -32.00 22.13
C LYS A 5 -2.48 -31.37 23.52
N HIS A 6 -1.72 -31.73 24.55
CA HIS A 6 -2.05 -31.40 25.95
C HIS A 6 -0.92 -30.65 26.70
N GLY A 7 -0.80 -29.33 26.49
CA GLY A 7 -0.01 -28.46 27.38
C GLY A 7 0.54 -27.20 26.71
N ARG A 8 0.53 -26.06 27.43
CA ARG A 8 1.19 -24.81 26.98
C ARG A 8 2.68 -25.08 26.77
N TYR A 9 3.11 -25.05 25.51
CA TYR A 9 4.50 -25.25 25.12
C TYR A 9 5.32 -23.97 25.33
N ILE A 10 6.35 -24.05 26.18
CA ILE A 10 7.59 -23.31 25.93
C ILE A 10 8.34 -24.19 24.93
N ILE A 11 8.49 -23.74 23.69
CA ILE A 11 9.28 -24.48 22.69
C ILE A 11 10.74 -24.40 23.15
N PRO A 12 11.40 -25.52 23.54
CA PRO A 12 12.84 -25.52 23.53
C PRO A 12 13.24 -25.38 22.06
N PHE A 13 13.88 -24.27 21.70
CA PHE A 13 14.53 -24.15 20.40
C PHE A 13 15.75 -25.06 20.42
N ASP A 14 15.53 -26.37 20.31
CA ASP A 14 16.62 -27.35 20.14
C ASP A 14 17.34 -27.10 18.80
N ASP A 15 16.66 -26.41 17.88
CA ASP A 15 17.14 -25.92 16.59
C ASP A 15 17.88 -24.56 16.70
N VAL A 16 18.74 -24.41 17.71
CA VAL A 16 19.83 -23.42 17.63
C VAL A 16 20.58 -23.71 16.31
N PRO A 17 20.85 -22.69 15.47
CA PRO A 17 21.12 -22.92 14.05
C PRO A 17 22.22 -23.96 13.85
N SER A 18 21.87 -25.06 13.17
CA SER A 18 22.87 -25.97 12.62
C SER A 18 23.85 -25.14 11.79
N GLU A 19 25.14 -25.49 11.84
CA GLU A 19 26.15 -24.79 11.05
C GLU A 19 25.71 -24.71 9.58
N ARG A 20 25.95 -23.54 8.97
CA ARG A 20 25.68 -23.33 7.54
C ARG A 20 26.42 -24.40 6.75
N ALA A 21 25.77 -24.95 5.74
CA ALA A 21 26.50 -25.72 4.74
C ALA A 21 27.60 -24.82 4.15
N VAL A 22 28.85 -25.30 4.19
CA VAL A 22 29.98 -24.63 3.56
C VAL A 22 29.82 -24.78 2.05
N MET A 23 29.91 -23.66 1.33
CA MET A 23 29.84 -23.67 -0.13
C MET A 23 30.93 -24.61 -0.68
N PRO A 24 30.58 -25.63 -1.48
CA PRO A 24 31.59 -26.45 -2.13
C PRO A 24 32.41 -25.58 -3.08
N GLU A 25 33.73 -25.62 -2.90
CA GLU A 25 34.67 -24.90 -3.75
C GLU A 25 35.63 -25.88 -4.44
N ILE A 26 36.02 -25.58 -5.67
CA ILE A 26 37.13 -26.29 -6.34
C ILE A 26 38.47 -26.00 -5.64
N SER A 27 39.45 -26.91 -5.73
CA SER A 27 40.75 -26.73 -5.06
C SER A 27 41.57 -25.57 -5.62
N VAL A 28 42.53 -25.05 -4.85
CA VAL A 28 43.40 -23.94 -5.29
C VAL A 28 44.20 -24.29 -6.54
N GLU A 29 44.56 -25.56 -6.69
CA GLU A 29 45.24 -26.12 -7.85
C GLU A 29 44.36 -26.08 -9.10
N GLU A 30 43.08 -26.43 -8.96
CA GLU A 30 42.07 -26.42 -10.03
C GLU A 30 41.66 -25.00 -10.45
N ARG A 31 41.81 -24.01 -9.55
CA ARG A 31 41.56 -22.58 -9.86
C ARG A 31 42.61 -21.96 -10.79
N LYS A 32 43.78 -22.60 -10.97
CA LYS A 32 44.90 -21.97 -11.70
C LYS A 32 44.70 -22.00 -13.21
N GLY A 33 44.72 -20.83 -13.84
CA GLY A 33 44.84 -20.68 -15.29
C GLY A 33 43.54 -20.88 -16.09
N ASN A 34 42.38 -20.85 -15.43
CA ASN A 34 41.07 -20.91 -16.08
C ASN A 34 40.08 -19.92 -15.43
N PHE A 35 38.86 -19.86 -15.97
CA PHE A 35 37.75 -19.03 -15.48
C PHE A 35 36.57 -19.88 -15.00
N VAL A 36 36.83 -21.10 -14.51
CA VAL A 36 35.78 -21.98 -13.98
C VAL A 36 35.26 -21.39 -12.67
N GLU A 37 33.94 -21.43 -12.49
CA GLU A 37 33.27 -20.93 -11.29
C GLU A 37 33.80 -21.65 -10.05
N VAL A 38 34.21 -20.88 -9.05
CA VAL A 38 34.88 -21.42 -7.86
C VAL A 38 33.89 -22.11 -6.93
N GLU A 39 32.71 -21.49 -6.76
CA GLU A 39 31.60 -22.00 -5.96
C GLU A 39 30.71 -22.88 -6.85
N THR A 40 30.67 -24.18 -6.60
CA THR A 40 29.98 -25.12 -7.51
C THR A 40 28.49 -25.30 -7.17
N GLY A 41 28.00 -24.55 -6.19
CA GLY A 41 26.64 -24.67 -5.67
C GLY A 41 26.43 -25.90 -4.80
N PHE A 42 25.24 -26.01 -4.23
CA PHE A 42 24.88 -27.15 -3.39
C PHE A 42 24.27 -28.28 -4.22
N PRO A 43 24.60 -29.56 -3.90
CA PRO A 43 23.76 -30.67 -4.31
C PRO A 43 22.33 -30.46 -3.84
N GLU A 44 21.35 -30.95 -4.61
CA GLU A 44 19.90 -30.76 -4.35
C GLU A 44 19.53 -31.04 -2.89
N GLU A 45 20.05 -32.14 -2.32
CA GLU A 45 19.79 -32.51 -0.93
C GLU A 45 20.27 -31.44 0.07
N VAL A 46 21.46 -30.87 -0.17
CA VAL A 46 22.04 -29.82 0.68
C VAL A 46 21.31 -28.51 0.46
N ALA A 47 20.92 -28.19 -0.77
CA ALA A 47 20.12 -27.01 -1.09
C ALA A 47 18.75 -27.05 -0.40
N VAL A 48 18.06 -28.19 -0.45
CA VAL A 48 16.77 -28.41 0.23
C VAL A 48 16.93 -28.33 1.74
N ARG A 49 18.03 -28.87 2.30
CA ARG A 49 18.32 -28.79 3.73
C ARG A 49 18.63 -27.36 4.17
N GLU A 50 19.40 -26.60 3.41
CA GLU A 50 19.74 -25.21 3.69
C GLU A 50 18.52 -24.28 3.53
N ALA A 51 17.63 -24.58 2.58
CA ALA A 51 16.34 -23.90 2.45
C ALA A 51 15.44 -24.15 3.66
N LYS A 52 15.40 -25.39 4.17
CA LYS A 52 14.69 -25.75 5.42
C LYS A 52 15.30 -25.11 6.67
N ARG A 53 16.60 -24.81 6.65
CA ARG A 53 17.31 -24.09 7.73
C ARG A 53 16.93 -22.60 7.81
N CYS A 54 16.43 -22.01 6.72
CA CYS A 54 16.16 -20.58 6.65
C CYS A 54 14.86 -20.19 7.40
N LEU A 55 15.05 -19.61 8.59
CA LEU A 55 14.01 -18.97 9.40
C LEU A 55 13.78 -17.50 8.98
N GLY A 56 13.20 -17.22 7.82
CA GLY A 56 12.78 -15.84 7.47
C GLY A 56 12.09 -15.72 6.11
N CYS A 57 10.92 -15.08 5.98
CA CYS A 57 10.59 -13.73 6.42
C CYS A 57 9.10 -13.61 6.79
N ARG A 58 8.73 -13.51 8.08
CA ARG A 58 7.36 -13.27 8.60
C ARG A 58 6.22 -14.19 8.07
N ARG A 59 6.58 -15.26 7.38
CA ARG A 59 5.77 -16.43 7.00
C ARG A 59 5.96 -17.52 8.07
N CYS A 60 5.01 -18.46 8.19
CA CYS A 60 5.01 -19.56 9.16
C CYS A 60 6.43 -20.03 9.54
N LEU A 61 6.79 -19.95 10.82
CA LEU A 61 8.13 -20.33 11.32
C LEU A 61 8.18 -21.81 11.78
N GLY A 62 7.18 -22.63 11.42
CA GLY A 62 7.16 -24.05 11.77
C GLY A 62 6.94 -24.37 13.25
N CYS A 63 6.56 -23.40 14.08
CA CYS A 63 6.43 -23.57 15.54
C CYS A 63 5.26 -24.47 15.98
N ALA A 64 4.38 -24.86 15.06
CA ALA A 64 3.19 -25.70 15.28
C ALA A 64 2.19 -25.20 16.36
N LEU A 65 2.34 -24.00 16.91
CA LEU A 65 1.42 -23.46 17.92
C LEU A 65 0.00 -23.28 17.38
N CYS A 66 -0.14 -22.84 16.12
CA CYS A 66 -1.43 -22.75 15.47
C CYS A 66 -2.10 -24.13 15.33
N TRP A 67 -1.33 -25.18 15.04
CA TRP A 67 -1.82 -26.56 14.95
C TRP A 67 -2.27 -27.08 16.32
N ALA A 68 -1.49 -26.83 17.37
CA ALA A 68 -1.81 -27.25 18.74
C ALA A 68 -3.12 -26.62 19.27
N GLU A 69 -3.36 -25.34 18.97
CA GLU A 69 -4.57 -24.62 19.41
C GLU A 69 -5.79 -24.83 18.49
N CYS A 70 -5.60 -25.42 17.30
CA CYS A 70 -6.66 -25.62 16.32
C CYS A 70 -7.63 -26.73 16.77
N LYS A 71 -8.69 -26.37 17.51
CA LYS A 71 -9.75 -27.30 17.93
C LYS A 71 -10.37 -28.11 16.77
N PRO A 72 -10.63 -27.52 15.59
CA PRO A 72 -11.18 -28.26 14.45
C PRO A 72 -10.18 -29.19 13.74
N GLU A 73 -8.89 -29.18 14.11
CA GLU A 73 -7.83 -29.99 13.50
C GLU A 73 -7.64 -29.75 11.99
N ALA A 74 -7.88 -28.52 11.51
CA ALA A 74 -7.88 -28.19 10.08
C ALA A 74 -6.48 -27.97 9.46
N ILE A 75 -5.42 -27.90 10.26
CA ILE A 75 -4.08 -27.54 9.78
C ILE A 75 -3.33 -28.82 9.33
N ASN A 76 -3.05 -28.93 8.04
CA ASN A 76 -2.25 -30.01 7.45
C ASN A 76 -1.00 -29.45 6.75
N PHE A 77 0.17 -29.65 7.35
CA PHE A 77 1.46 -29.18 6.79
C PHE A 77 1.98 -30.01 5.61
N SER A 78 1.33 -31.14 5.30
CA SER A 78 1.71 -32.03 4.20
C SER A 78 0.80 -31.88 2.98
N LEU A 79 -0.03 -30.84 2.93
CA LEU A 79 -0.89 -30.57 1.79
C LEU A 79 -0.03 -30.19 0.56
N PRO A 80 -0.08 -30.96 -0.54
CA PRO A 80 0.66 -30.64 -1.76
C PRO A 80 -0.08 -29.57 -2.59
N ASP A 81 0.64 -28.96 -3.54
CA ASP A 81 0.01 -28.18 -4.60
C ASP A 81 -0.77 -29.12 -5.55
N GLU A 82 -1.94 -28.67 -6.02
CA GLU A 82 -2.77 -29.40 -6.98
C GLU A 82 -2.95 -28.56 -8.25
N THR A 83 -2.81 -29.18 -9.42
CA THR A 83 -3.14 -28.58 -10.71
C THR A 83 -4.48 -29.13 -11.18
N LEU A 84 -5.42 -28.24 -11.50
CA LEU A 84 -6.73 -28.59 -12.02
C LEU A 84 -6.78 -28.28 -13.52
N GLU A 85 -7.20 -29.26 -14.31
CA GLU A 85 -7.53 -29.08 -15.73
C GLU A 85 -9.05 -28.93 -15.84
N LEU A 86 -9.50 -27.76 -16.30
CA LEU A 86 -10.90 -27.39 -16.37
C LEU A 86 -11.21 -26.83 -17.76
N ASP A 87 -12.28 -27.32 -18.39
CA ASP A 87 -12.76 -26.86 -19.69
C ASP A 87 -13.90 -25.84 -19.51
N PHE A 88 -13.81 -24.71 -20.22
CA PHE A 88 -14.83 -23.67 -20.22
C PHE A 88 -15.04 -23.13 -21.64
N ASP A 89 -16.26 -22.68 -21.93
CA ASP A 89 -16.57 -22.03 -23.22
C ASP A 89 -16.05 -20.58 -23.25
N GLU A 90 -16.11 -19.87 -22.12
CA GLU A 90 -15.73 -18.46 -21.99
C GLU A 90 -15.06 -18.19 -20.63
N ALA A 91 -14.16 -17.20 -20.60
CA ALA A 91 -13.51 -16.74 -19.38
C ALA A 91 -13.61 -15.21 -19.27
N ILE A 92 -14.09 -14.72 -18.12
CA ILE A 92 -14.21 -13.29 -17.82
C ILE A 92 -13.13 -12.91 -16.80
N VAL A 93 -12.24 -11.99 -17.17
CA VAL A 93 -11.16 -11.52 -16.29
C VAL A 93 -11.60 -10.24 -15.58
N THR A 94 -11.75 -10.30 -14.25
CA THR A 94 -12.08 -9.15 -13.39
C THR A 94 -11.05 -9.01 -12.28
N ALA A 95 -9.79 -8.83 -12.67
CA ALA A 95 -8.66 -8.79 -11.74
C ALA A 95 -8.67 -7.59 -10.77
N GLY A 96 -9.57 -6.62 -10.98
CA GLY A 96 -9.71 -5.43 -10.16
C GLY A 96 -8.50 -4.50 -10.27
N GLN A 97 -8.33 -3.68 -9.24
CA GLN A 97 -7.25 -2.72 -9.10
C GLN A 97 -6.48 -3.06 -7.82
N ASP A 98 -5.14 -3.06 -7.89
CA ASP A 98 -4.31 -3.23 -6.70
C ASP A 98 -4.12 -1.88 -5.98
N ASN A 99 -3.46 -1.92 -4.82
CA ASN A 99 -3.15 -0.71 -4.05
C ASN A 99 -1.92 0.05 -4.61
N ASN A 100 -1.39 -0.32 -5.78
CA ASN A 100 -0.29 0.40 -6.37
C ASN A 100 -0.81 1.67 -7.06
N PHE A 101 -0.06 2.74 -6.87
CA PHE A 101 -0.34 4.03 -7.47
C PHE A 101 0.92 4.58 -8.13
N GLU A 102 0.72 5.51 -9.08
CA GLU A 102 1.80 6.24 -9.71
C GLU A 102 2.58 7.04 -8.68
N LYS A 103 3.88 7.25 -8.94
CA LYS A 103 4.75 7.90 -7.96
C LYS A 103 4.27 9.34 -7.71
N ILE A 104 3.95 9.63 -6.45
CA ILE A 104 3.65 10.98 -5.98
C ILE A 104 4.92 11.85 -6.05
N SER A 105 4.79 13.10 -6.48
CA SER A 105 5.90 14.05 -6.47
C SER A 105 6.49 14.18 -5.06
N PRO A 106 7.83 14.04 -4.88
CA PRO A 106 8.47 14.26 -3.59
C PRO A 106 8.22 15.65 -2.99
N SER A 107 7.91 16.65 -3.84
CA SER A 107 7.55 18.00 -3.38
C SER A 107 6.28 18.02 -2.54
N LEU A 108 5.38 17.06 -2.71
CA LEU A 108 4.12 16.97 -1.94
C LEU A 108 4.31 16.33 -0.56
N GLY A 109 5.54 15.98 -0.16
CA GLY A 109 5.85 15.60 1.21
C GLY A 109 5.45 14.18 1.62
N TYR A 110 4.80 13.41 0.75
CA TYR A 110 4.47 12.00 1.02
C TYR A 110 5.75 11.16 1.18
N GLY A 111 5.81 10.36 2.25
CA GLY A 111 6.99 9.59 2.64
C GLY A 111 8.06 10.39 3.39
N THR A 112 7.94 11.72 3.44
CA THR A 112 8.82 12.61 4.21
C THR A 112 8.16 13.02 5.53
N TYR A 113 6.91 13.47 5.48
CA TYR A 113 6.15 13.89 6.67
C TYR A 113 5.12 12.83 7.05
N PRO A 114 5.11 12.33 8.30
CA PRO A 114 4.21 11.24 8.71
C PRO A 114 2.71 11.53 8.58
N HIS A 115 2.33 12.80 8.60
CA HIS A 115 0.94 13.30 8.52
C HIS A 115 0.61 13.87 7.13
N VAL A 116 1.40 13.49 6.12
CA VAL A 116 1.00 13.50 4.72
C VAL A 116 0.72 12.04 4.34
N ILE A 117 -0.56 11.71 4.15
CA ILE A 117 -1.02 10.35 3.84
C ILE A 117 -1.66 10.27 2.47
N THR A 118 -1.91 9.06 1.96
CA THR A 118 -2.70 8.85 0.74
C THR A 118 -4.20 8.78 1.04
N ASP A 119 -5.02 9.00 0.02
CA ASP A 119 -6.45 8.69 0.02
C ASP A 119 -6.77 7.29 0.57
N LEU A 120 -6.12 6.22 0.08
CA LEU A 120 -6.36 4.86 0.58
C LEU A 120 -6.02 4.69 2.07
N GLN A 121 -5.01 5.40 2.58
CA GLN A 121 -4.70 5.40 4.01
C GLN A 121 -5.78 6.16 4.80
N PHE A 122 -6.32 7.22 4.21
CA PHE A 122 -7.41 7.98 4.79
C PHE A 122 -8.73 7.21 4.80
N GLU A 123 -9.06 6.46 3.74
CA GLU A 123 -10.19 5.52 3.72
C GLU A 123 -10.09 4.52 4.87
N ARG A 124 -8.91 3.88 5.06
CA ARG A 124 -8.71 2.94 6.17
C ARG A 124 -8.89 3.62 7.52
N MET A 125 -8.48 4.88 7.66
CA MET A 125 -8.70 5.68 8.88
C MET A 125 -10.18 6.02 9.10
N LEU A 126 -10.92 6.34 8.04
CA LEU A 126 -12.35 6.64 8.09
C LEU A 126 -13.20 5.38 8.33
N SER A 127 -12.69 4.20 8.05
CA SER A 127 -13.40 2.92 8.21
C SER A 127 -13.67 2.57 9.69
N PRO A 128 -14.89 2.13 10.06
CA PRO A 128 -15.18 1.62 11.41
C PRO A 128 -14.39 0.34 11.78
N THR A 129 -13.94 -0.43 10.78
CA THR A 129 -13.04 -1.57 10.99
C THR A 129 -11.58 -1.19 10.71
N GLY A 130 -11.32 0.12 10.65
CA GLY A 130 -10.03 0.74 10.49
C GLY A 130 -9.15 0.62 11.72
N PRO A 131 -7.84 0.88 11.60
CA PRO A 131 -6.93 0.90 12.74
C PRO A 131 -7.27 1.98 13.77
N THR A 132 -8.06 2.99 13.39
CA THR A 132 -8.47 4.11 14.25
C THR A 132 -9.96 4.09 14.60
N ASP A 133 -10.67 2.99 14.33
CA ASP A 133 -12.13 2.84 14.58
C ASP A 133 -12.95 3.99 13.97
N GLY A 134 -12.51 4.50 12.82
CA GLY A 134 -13.16 5.60 12.12
C GLY A 134 -12.80 7.00 12.58
N LEU A 135 -11.87 7.17 13.55
CA LEU A 135 -11.43 8.48 14.03
C LEU A 135 -10.40 9.11 13.08
N VAL A 136 -10.60 10.38 12.73
CA VAL A 136 -9.63 11.20 11.99
C VAL A 136 -8.55 11.68 12.96
N MET A 137 -7.33 11.15 12.81
CA MET A 137 -6.20 11.52 13.65
C MET A 137 -4.89 11.55 12.87
N SER A 138 -4.02 12.48 13.23
CA SER A 138 -2.70 12.61 12.64
C SER A 138 -1.82 11.40 12.98
N PRO A 139 -1.25 10.69 11.99
CA PRO A 139 -0.31 9.59 12.25
C PRO A 139 0.99 10.03 12.92
N LEU A 140 1.30 11.33 12.94
CA LEU A 140 2.49 11.87 13.60
C LEU A 140 2.39 11.78 15.12
N ASN A 141 1.27 12.23 15.68
CA ASN A 141 1.12 12.52 17.11
C ASN A 141 -0.22 12.06 17.72
N GLY A 142 -1.12 11.48 16.91
CA GLY A 142 -2.44 11.01 17.34
C GLY A 142 -3.47 12.11 17.63
N LYS A 143 -3.15 13.39 17.37
CA LYS A 143 -4.09 14.50 17.57
C LYS A 143 -5.13 14.54 16.45
N ILE A 144 -6.34 15.00 16.79
CA ILE A 144 -7.39 15.28 15.80
C ILE A 144 -7.01 16.59 15.09
N PRO A 145 -6.90 16.61 13.74
CA PRO A 145 -6.60 17.83 13.00
C PRO A 145 -7.80 18.79 13.02
N GLU A 146 -7.54 20.09 13.12
CA GLU A 146 -8.56 21.13 12.93
C GLU A 146 -8.65 21.51 11.45
N ARG A 147 -7.51 21.52 10.75
CA ARG A 147 -7.39 21.85 9.31
C ARG A 147 -6.84 20.67 8.52
N LEU A 148 -7.68 20.07 7.68
CA LEU A 148 -7.32 18.96 6.79
C LEU A 148 -7.24 19.44 5.33
N GLY A 149 -6.08 19.22 4.69
CA GLY A 149 -5.90 19.48 3.27
C GLY A 149 -6.03 18.21 2.46
N ILE A 150 -6.99 18.12 1.54
CA ILE A 150 -7.04 17.06 0.53
C ILE A 150 -6.49 17.63 -0.77
N ILE A 151 -5.43 17.05 -1.32
CA ILE A 151 -4.71 17.61 -2.47
C ILE A 151 -4.63 16.61 -3.62
N GLN A 152 -4.72 17.11 -4.85
CA GLN A 152 -4.50 16.29 -6.04
C GLN A 152 -3.01 15.94 -6.21
N GLY A 153 -2.68 14.65 -6.14
CA GLY A 153 -1.31 14.16 -6.33
C GLY A 153 -0.83 14.20 -7.78
N HIS A 154 -1.76 14.08 -8.73
CA HIS A 154 -1.50 14.07 -10.17
C HIS A 154 -2.36 15.12 -10.89
N PRO A 155 -2.07 16.42 -10.72
CA PRO A 155 -2.89 17.50 -11.27
C PRO A 155 -2.87 17.59 -12.80
N GLU A 156 -1.89 16.96 -13.44
CA GLU A 156 -1.77 16.84 -14.90
C GLU A 156 -2.44 15.56 -15.44
N GLY A 157 -3.27 14.90 -14.62
CA GLY A 157 -4.01 13.71 -15.02
C GLY A 157 -5.03 14.00 -16.12
N ASP A 158 -5.44 12.95 -16.82
CA ASP A 158 -6.56 12.99 -17.76
C ASP A 158 -7.89 13.29 -17.05
N GLU A 159 -8.90 13.66 -17.86
CA GLU A 159 -10.25 14.03 -17.38
C GLU A 159 -10.88 12.94 -16.50
N ALA A 160 -10.72 11.67 -16.86
CA ALA A 160 -11.28 10.55 -16.11
C ALA A 160 -10.64 10.42 -14.72
N HIS A 161 -9.31 10.46 -14.64
CA HIS A 161 -8.57 10.45 -13.39
C HIS A 161 -8.95 11.63 -12.49
N LEU A 162 -9.00 12.85 -13.04
CA LEU A 162 -9.35 14.04 -12.26
C LEU A 162 -10.78 13.91 -11.71
N LEU A 163 -11.75 13.48 -12.52
CA LEU A 163 -13.12 13.28 -12.07
C LEU A 163 -13.23 12.23 -10.95
N GLN A 164 -12.65 11.04 -11.16
CA GLN A 164 -12.73 9.93 -10.20
C GLN A 164 -12.08 10.28 -8.86
N SER A 165 -10.87 10.85 -8.89
CA SER A 165 -10.15 11.24 -7.69
C SER A 165 -10.81 12.41 -6.94
N LEU A 166 -11.40 13.38 -7.66
CA LEU A 166 -12.18 14.46 -7.05
C LEU A 166 -13.42 13.94 -6.33
N ILE A 167 -14.17 13.02 -6.96
CA ILE A 167 -15.35 12.40 -6.33
C ILE A 167 -14.93 11.64 -5.06
N LEU A 168 -13.82 10.89 -5.12
CA LEU A 168 -13.28 10.22 -3.94
C LEU A 168 -12.96 11.21 -2.82
N GLY A 169 -12.19 12.26 -3.11
CA GLY A 169 -11.80 13.27 -2.13
C GLY A 169 -12.99 14.02 -1.51
N VAL A 170 -14.04 14.30 -2.29
CA VAL A 170 -15.29 14.88 -1.77
C VAL A 170 -15.99 13.92 -0.82
N ASN A 171 -16.12 12.64 -1.19
CA ASN A 171 -16.76 11.64 -0.34
C ASN A 171 -16.00 11.44 0.97
N GLU A 172 -14.67 11.36 0.91
CA GLU A 172 -13.83 11.28 2.10
C GLU A 172 -13.96 12.52 2.98
N ALA A 173 -14.03 13.72 2.39
CA ALA A 173 -14.28 14.95 3.13
C ALA A 173 -15.62 14.94 3.85
N ILE A 174 -16.71 14.52 3.19
CA ILE A 174 -18.04 14.41 3.79
C ILE A 174 -18.00 13.46 5.01
N LEU A 175 -17.35 12.31 4.85
CA LEU A 175 -17.22 11.34 5.95
C LEU A 175 -16.40 11.89 7.11
N ALA A 176 -15.30 12.59 6.84
CA ALA A 176 -14.45 13.20 7.85
C ALA A 176 -15.21 14.29 8.64
N LEU A 177 -15.93 15.15 7.94
CA LEU A 177 -16.75 16.23 8.51
C LEU A 177 -17.91 15.71 9.36
N HIS A 178 -18.51 14.59 8.97
CA HIS A 178 -19.59 13.98 9.75
C HIS A 178 -19.12 13.38 11.08
N LYS A 179 -17.85 12.97 11.15
CA LYS A 179 -17.27 12.28 12.32
C LYS A 179 -16.48 13.19 13.25
N THR A 180 -16.09 14.38 12.78
CA THR A 180 -15.16 15.24 13.47
C THR A 180 -15.74 16.63 13.64
N GLU A 181 -16.03 17.02 14.88
CA GLU A 181 -16.51 18.36 15.19
C GLU A 181 -15.43 19.41 14.88
N GLN A 182 -15.84 20.57 14.37
CA GLN A 182 -14.96 21.73 14.08
C GLN A 182 -13.85 21.47 13.05
N LEU A 183 -13.87 20.35 12.34
CA LEU A 183 -12.94 20.07 11.25
C LEU A 183 -13.23 21.00 10.06
N GLU A 184 -12.20 21.67 9.56
CA GLU A 184 -12.23 22.38 8.28
C GLU A 184 -11.44 21.57 7.24
N VAL A 185 -12.11 21.23 6.14
CA VAL A 185 -11.49 20.50 5.03
C VAL A 185 -11.32 21.43 3.84
N SER A 186 -10.11 21.51 3.29
CA SER A 186 -9.86 22.20 2.01
C SER A 186 -9.44 21.19 0.95
N LEU A 187 -10.20 21.11 -0.14
CA LEU A 187 -9.86 20.27 -1.29
C LEU A 187 -9.19 21.13 -2.37
N VAL A 188 -7.90 20.88 -2.64
CA VAL A 188 -7.06 21.66 -3.56
C VAL A 188 -6.73 20.82 -4.80
N SER A 189 -7.37 21.14 -5.92
CA SER A 189 -7.21 20.39 -7.17
C SER A 189 -7.60 21.22 -8.40
N PRO A 190 -6.99 20.97 -9.57
CA PRO A 190 -7.65 21.26 -10.84
C PRO A 190 -8.99 20.54 -10.90
N LEU A 191 -9.98 21.14 -11.56
CA LEU A 191 -11.28 20.53 -11.74
C LEU A 191 -11.40 19.99 -13.17
N SER A 192 -12.00 18.81 -13.27
CA SER A 192 -12.40 18.22 -14.55
C SER A 192 -13.62 18.97 -15.10
N GLU A 193 -13.80 19.03 -16.42
CA GLU A 193 -14.97 19.67 -17.05
C GLU A 193 -16.28 19.03 -16.58
N ALA A 194 -16.32 17.70 -16.50
CA ALA A 194 -17.47 16.95 -15.99
C ALA A 194 -17.74 17.27 -14.52
N PHE A 195 -16.69 17.39 -13.69
CA PHE A 195 -16.84 17.75 -12.28
C PHE A 195 -17.46 19.14 -12.12
N GLU A 196 -16.98 20.12 -12.87
CA GLU A 196 -17.49 21.50 -12.83
C GLU A 196 -18.96 21.58 -13.22
N LYS A 197 -19.34 20.86 -14.26
CA LYS A 197 -20.69 20.88 -14.80
C LYS A 197 -21.69 20.18 -13.88
N ASP A 198 -21.34 18.98 -13.39
CA ASP A 198 -22.32 18.07 -12.80
C ASP A 198 -22.30 18.09 -11.25
N TYR A 199 -21.17 18.44 -10.61
CA TYR A 199 -21.00 18.26 -9.16
C TYR A 199 -20.67 19.55 -8.39
N LEU A 200 -20.03 20.54 -9.02
CA LEU A 200 -19.52 21.74 -8.33
C LEU A 200 -20.57 22.45 -7.47
N SER A 201 -21.79 22.62 -8.00
CA SER A 201 -22.86 23.35 -7.31
C SER A 201 -23.38 22.64 -6.04
N GLU A 202 -23.28 21.31 -5.99
CA GLU A 202 -23.63 20.51 -4.82
C GLU A 202 -22.49 20.53 -3.81
N VAL A 203 -21.25 20.34 -4.27
CA VAL A 203 -20.06 20.32 -3.42
C VAL A 203 -19.87 21.64 -2.67
N GLN A 204 -20.13 22.77 -3.32
CA GLN A 204 -20.06 24.10 -2.69
C GLN A 204 -21.07 24.32 -1.56
N ARG A 205 -22.09 23.48 -1.41
CA ARG A 205 -23.09 23.57 -0.33
C ARG A 205 -22.71 22.74 0.89
N ILE A 206 -21.67 21.92 0.80
CA ILE A 206 -21.20 21.09 1.91
C ILE A 206 -20.54 22.00 2.95
N GLN A 207 -21.14 22.08 4.14
CA GLN A 207 -20.61 22.89 5.24
C GLN A 207 -19.30 22.30 5.75
N GLY A 208 -18.28 23.14 5.96
CA GLY A 208 -16.95 22.73 6.41
C GLY A 208 -16.01 22.25 5.29
N LEU A 209 -16.51 22.09 4.05
CA LEU A 209 -15.68 21.78 2.88
C LEU A 209 -15.46 23.02 2.02
N LYS A 210 -14.19 23.40 1.83
CA LYS A 210 -13.76 24.46 0.92
C LYS A 210 -13.10 23.85 -0.31
N LEU A 211 -13.73 23.99 -1.47
CA LEU A 211 -13.12 23.61 -2.74
C LEU A 211 -12.25 24.75 -3.29
N ILE A 212 -10.98 24.47 -3.57
CA ILE A 212 -9.99 25.41 -4.08
C ILE A 212 -9.53 24.92 -5.46
N LYS A 213 -9.99 25.59 -6.52
CA LYS A 213 -9.54 25.34 -7.89
C LYS A 213 -8.11 25.85 -8.06
N ALA A 214 -7.14 24.96 -7.86
CA ALA A 214 -5.71 25.28 -7.87
C ALA A 214 -4.87 24.04 -8.12
N LYS A 215 -3.63 24.25 -8.60
CA LYS A 215 -2.65 23.18 -8.76
C LYS A 215 -1.73 23.12 -7.53
N PRO A 216 -1.72 22.03 -6.75
CA PRO A 216 -0.75 21.82 -5.68
C PRO A 216 0.69 21.82 -6.22
N GLN A 217 1.61 22.47 -5.51
CA GLN A 217 3.03 22.52 -5.90
C GLN A 217 3.93 21.80 -4.90
N ALA A 218 3.88 22.19 -3.64
CA ALA A 218 4.76 21.65 -2.61
C ALA A 218 4.12 21.70 -1.22
N VAL A 219 4.55 20.76 -0.38
CA VAL A 219 4.26 20.72 1.04
C VAL A 219 5.57 20.87 1.79
N LYS A 220 5.62 21.79 2.75
CA LYS A 220 6.75 21.98 3.65
C LYS A 220 6.26 22.01 5.09
N GLN A 221 7.06 21.49 6.00
CA GLN A 221 6.79 21.68 7.42
C GLN A 221 7.23 23.08 7.85
N LYS A 222 6.40 23.77 8.64
CA LYS A 222 6.70 25.08 9.22
C LYS A 222 7.80 24.94 10.27
N GLU A 223 8.76 25.88 10.26
CA GLU A 223 9.92 25.81 11.15
C GLU A 223 9.48 25.89 12.62
N GLY A 224 9.92 24.91 13.42
CA GLY A 224 9.57 24.82 14.84
C GLY A 224 8.11 24.41 15.13
N SER A 225 7.35 23.97 14.13
CA SER A 225 5.95 23.54 14.26
C SER A 225 5.70 22.17 13.63
N GLU A 226 4.62 21.50 14.06
CA GLU A 226 4.09 20.29 13.43
C GLU A 226 3.17 20.62 12.23
N GLU A 227 2.89 21.90 11.98
CA GLU A 227 2.02 22.34 10.88
C GLU A 227 2.69 22.20 9.50
N LEU A 228 1.89 21.85 8.50
CA LEU A 228 2.26 21.78 7.10
C LEU A 228 1.80 23.04 6.36
N ILE A 229 2.66 23.58 5.52
CA ILE A 229 2.35 24.65 4.59
C ILE A 229 2.25 24.04 3.20
N LEU A 230 1.07 24.11 2.59
CA LEU A 230 0.83 23.75 1.21
C LEU A 230 0.95 25.01 0.34
N SER A 231 1.85 24.99 -0.65
CA SER A 231 1.87 25.98 -1.72
C SER A 231 1.10 25.45 -2.94
N TYR A 232 0.29 26.31 -3.55
CA TYR A 232 -0.49 26.01 -4.75
C TYR A 232 -0.64 27.23 -5.64
N VAL A 233 -0.90 26.99 -6.93
CA VAL A 233 -1.12 28.08 -7.91
C VAL A 233 -2.60 28.18 -8.25
N THR A 234 -3.14 29.39 -8.11
CA THR A 234 -4.50 29.75 -8.52
C THR A 234 -4.45 31.03 -9.34
N ASN A 235 -5.10 31.08 -10.50
CA ASN A 235 -5.13 32.28 -11.37
C ASN A 235 -3.74 32.91 -11.67
N SER A 236 -2.69 32.08 -11.78
CA SER A 236 -1.29 32.50 -11.95
C SER A 236 -0.65 33.21 -10.75
N GLU A 237 -1.30 33.18 -9.59
CA GLU A 237 -0.75 33.64 -8.32
C GLU A 237 -0.41 32.44 -7.43
N GLU A 238 0.73 32.51 -6.76
CA GLU A 238 1.10 31.55 -5.73
C GLU A 238 0.41 31.93 -4.42
N ALA A 239 -0.19 30.92 -3.78
CA ALA A 239 -0.80 31.06 -2.47
C ALA A 239 -0.32 29.91 -1.57
N GLU A 240 -0.30 30.19 -0.28
CA GLU A 240 0.06 29.22 0.76
C GLU A 240 -1.07 29.10 1.77
N GLN A 241 -1.29 27.88 2.26
CA GLN A 241 -2.25 27.61 3.33
C GLN A 241 -1.68 26.57 4.29
N GLU A 242 -1.95 26.77 5.58
CA GLU A 242 -1.52 25.88 6.66
C GLU A 242 -2.54 24.77 6.93
N PHE A 243 -2.05 23.57 7.20
CA PHE A 243 -2.80 22.36 7.49
C PHE A 243 -2.14 21.57 8.62
N ASP A 244 -2.95 20.91 9.43
CA ASP A 244 -2.46 20.02 10.49
C ASP A 244 -2.24 18.60 9.94
N MET A 245 -2.88 18.27 8.82
CA MET A 245 -2.78 16.99 8.13
C MET A 245 -3.11 17.17 6.65
N ILE A 246 -2.41 16.43 5.78
CA ILE A 246 -2.66 16.43 4.34
C ILE A 246 -2.93 15.01 3.84
N VAL A 247 -3.94 14.87 2.98
CA VAL A 247 -4.30 13.66 2.24
C VAL A 247 -4.00 13.91 0.76
N VAL A 248 -3.23 13.02 0.13
CA VAL A 248 -2.89 13.10 -1.29
C VAL A 248 -3.74 12.11 -2.06
N LEU A 249 -4.54 12.61 -3.00
CA LEU A 249 -5.30 11.81 -3.94
C LEU A 249 -4.35 11.13 -4.92
N THR A 250 -4.41 9.81 -5.02
CA THR A 250 -3.47 8.99 -5.79
C THR A 250 -4.01 8.69 -7.18
N LYS A 251 -3.11 8.42 -8.13
CA LYS A 251 -3.47 7.86 -9.44
C LYS A 251 -3.18 6.37 -9.42
N PRO A 252 -4.20 5.48 -9.51
CA PRO A 252 -3.98 4.05 -9.55
C PRO A 252 -3.07 3.64 -10.71
N LYS A 253 -2.25 2.61 -10.50
CA LYS A 253 -1.34 2.08 -11.49
C LYS A 253 -1.77 0.68 -11.89
N LEU A 254 -1.73 0.37 -13.18
CA LEU A 254 -2.05 -0.98 -13.62
C LEU A 254 -1.07 -2.00 -13.03
N SER A 255 -1.62 -3.07 -12.44
CA SER A 255 -0.81 -4.13 -11.85
C SER A 255 0.10 -4.79 -12.90
N PRO A 256 1.36 -5.12 -12.56
CA PRO A 256 2.25 -5.88 -13.44
C PRO A 256 1.65 -7.24 -13.84
N ASP A 257 0.87 -7.86 -12.95
CA ASP A 257 0.25 -9.17 -13.20
C ASP A 257 -0.85 -9.06 -14.25
N ILE A 258 -1.68 -8.03 -14.19
CA ILE A 258 -2.71 -7.75 -15.20
C ILE A 258 -2.06 -7.44 -16.55
N SER A 259 -0.96 -6.66 -16.54
CA SER A 259 -0.18 -6.37 -17.74
C SER A 259 0.43 -7.65 -18.35
N SER A 260 0.88 -8.58 -17.51
CA SER A 260 1.40 -9.89 -17.95
C SER A 260 0.28 -10.76 -18.51
N LEU A 261 -0.87 -10.80 -17.85
CA LEU A 261 -2.03 -11.58 -18.24
C LEU A 261 -2.59 -11.12 -19.59
N SER A 262 -2.74 -9.81 -19.78
CA SER A 262 -3.15 -9.19 -21.05
C SER A 262 -2.27 -9.66 -22.21
N LYS A 263 -0.94 -9.66 -22.03
CA LYS A 263 0.01 -10.16 -23.05
C LYS A 263 -0.13 -11.66 -23.30
N LYS A 264 -0.37 -12.46 -22.26
CA LYS A 264 -0.54 -13.92 -22.39
C LYS A 264 -1.83 -14.30 -23.11
N LEU A 265 -2.88 -13.51 -22.93
CA LEU A 265 -4.20 -13.73 -23.53
C LEU A 265 -4.38 -13.02 -24.88
N ASP A 266 -3.43 -12.15 -25.28
CA ASP A 266 -3.54 -11.28 -26.45
C ASP A 266 -4.84 -10.44 -26.43
N GLN A 267 -5.15 -9.86 -25.27
CA GLN A 267 -6.33 -9.02 -25.03
C GLN A 267 -5.91 -7.66 -24.48
N GLU A 268 -6.54 -6.59 -24.95
CA GLU A 268 -6.31 -5.24 -24.42
C GLU A 268 -6.93 -5.08 -23.02
N VAL A 269 -6.25 -4.32 -22.16
CA VAL A 269 -6.80 -3.93 -20.87
C VAL A 269 -7.71 -2.72 -21.08
N VAL A 270 -9.00 -2.89 -20.85
CA VAL A 270 -9.95 -1.79 -20.83
C VAL A 270 -9.89 -1.12 -19.47
N THR A 271 -9.32 0.08 -19.39
CA THR A 271 -9.36 0.93 -18.19
C THR A 271 -10.55 1.88 -18.29
N ALA A 272 -11.41 1.93 -17.26
CA ALA A 272 -12.61 2.75 -17.20
C ALA A 272 -12.35 4.17 -16.68
#